data_AF-A0A9E1SB60-F1
#
_entry.id   AF-A0A9E1SB60-F1
#
_cell.length_a   1.000
_cell.length_b   1.000
_cell.length_c   1.000
_cell.angle_alpha   90.00
_cell.angle_beta   90.00
_cell.angle_gamma   90.00
#
_symmetry.space_group_name_H-M   'P 1'
#
loop_
_entity.id
_entity.type
_entity.pdbx_description
1 polymer ?
#
loop_
_entity_poly.entity_id
_entity_poly.type
_entity_poly.pdbx_seq_one_letter_code
_entity_poly.pdbx_strand_id
1 'polypeptide(L)'
;MSRILKFILCLSGLTFLCGQSGELSNPIGALSVSLPAGSPDSPTYKIVSPGIKGNVVFRGQVKQVSGDTIIFHRVPDLLDPSILAWPFKAGILASQKARAQVFLDSNQSIDRIDLIDGGAGYLVAPQVSISLPSEGNQSWVNYEPAFASSSINSGSVTTITIDNNYSGKGYTIPPRVEIEGGIHFLRSIEKDSTKQGKFFRILSNTGDTLLLDNSIGSNLSTDFPIGSKVEVVESWTLGSLFGYNSTSFNEGNFTDADYIYLIKPPSEQNGTIYDYHAYYHDGTMWRDSNGSSADASRTLIYPDESFIVSRRSPNPIEITLNGLVITRDSFMQIPASGRRSLINNPFGVDVMLSDLIPSVNLTNDTNDSAKWLVSEDQEIADNVGILNNGVWTTYWHDGTNMGITEQATLTARMGTGVAGSITPQDISMSSGQITAMTNPNSGNIVVSSPNHSLRRGFVVFISGAFGHKTNNGNPKQQVDEDGTTVPSGQGLLISSAANGFFEIANITPNTFELLGKSGNCDFTGSATWKTGSRGNGYTSSAYVVFLGGGGQGAAGIAYMSGGSVNSITITSPGYGYSSAPKAFINSGGWRRVGAGNSPFNNALVPAGSGLLLTRNHPAGSVALLGVSNPSKQ
;
A
#
# COMPACT_ATOMS: atom_id res chain seq x y z
N MET A 1 31.68 -23.49 34.47
CA MET A 1 31.92 -22.07 34.83
C MET A 1 31.76 -21.25 33.57
N SER A 2 30.69 -20.46 33.55
CA SER A 2 30.03 -19.91 32.36
C SER A 2 30.59 -18.54 31.98
N ARG A 3 30.83 -18.32 30.69
CA ARG A 3 31.10 -17.01 30.09
C ARG A 3 29.77 -16.29 29.89
N ILE A 4 29.55 -15.19 30.62
CA ILE A 4 28.39 -14.30 30.44
C ILE A 4 28.83 -13.04 29.69
N LEU A 5 28.32 -12.93 28.47
CA LEU A 5 28.32 -11.77 27.59
C LEU A 5 27.38 -10.72 28.19
N LYS A 6 27.90 -9.57 28.66
CA LYS A 6 27.07 -8.46 29.16
C LYS A 6 26.69 -7.55 27.99
N PHE A 7 25.46 -7.73 27.50
CA PHE A 7 24.73 -6.76 26.68
C PHE A 7 24.32 -5.59 27.58
N ILE A 8 24.77 -4.37 27.28
CA ILE A 8 24.34 -3.15 27.97
C ILE A 8 23.29 -2.50 27.08
N LEU A 9 22.02 -2.67 27.44
CA LEU A 9 20.90 -1.90 26.88
C LEU A 9 20.84 -0.57 27.65
N CYS A 10 21.18 0.54 27.01
CA CYS A 10 21.02 1.87 27.59
C CYS A 10 19.61 2.36 27.25
N LEU A 11 18.70 2.30 28.22
CA LEU A 11 17.33 2.78 28.13
C LEU A 11 17.28 4.25 28.58
N SER A 12 17.39 5.20 27.65
CA SER A 12 17.15 6.62 27.95
C SER A 12 15.67 6.95 27.70
N GLY A 13 14.97 7.28 28.78
CA GLY A 13 13.55 7.65 28.75
C GLY A 13 13.32 8.95 27.98
N LEU A 14 12.51 8.86 26.93
CA LEU A 14 11.80 10.00 26.35
C LEU A 14 10.42 10.08 27.00
N THR A 15 10.19 11.14 27.77
CA THR A 15 8.84 11.58 28.12
C THR A 15 8.15 12.10 26.86
N PHE A 16 7.37 11.25 26.22
CA PHE A 16 6.41 11.66 25.21
C PHE A 16 5.26 12.42 25.90
N LEU A 17 5.15 13.71 25.64
CA LEU A 17 3.88 14.41 25.79
C LEU A 17 2.98 13.92 24.64
N CYS A 18 2.11 12.97 24.99
CA CYS A 18 1.14 12.36 24.10
C CYS A 18 -0.02 13.34 23.86
N GLY A 19 -0.11 13.88 22.65
CA GLY A 19 -1.38 14.31 22.08
C GLY A 19 -2.06 13.11 21.46
N GLN A 20 -3.07 12.56 22.13
CA GLN A 20 -3.90 11.48 21.59
C GLN A 20 -4.73 11.99 20.40
N SER A 21 -4.32 11.63 19.18
CA SER A 21 -5.28 11.18 18.18
C SER A 21 -4.84 9.78 17.73
N GLY A 22 -5.69 8.79 18.00
CA GLY A 22 -5.41 7.38 17.75
C GLY A 22 -5.47 7.00 16.28
N GLU A 23 -4.62 7.59 15.44
CA GLU A 23 -4.32 7.07 14.11
C GLU A 23 -2.81 6.80 14.02
N LEU A 24 -2.45 5.52 14.18
CA LEU A 24 -1.10 5.00 13.92
C LEU A 24 -0.57 5.59 12.61
N SER A 25 0.63 6.19 12.65
CA SER A 25 1.37 6.51 11.43
C SER A 25 1.45 5.27 10.56
N ASN A 26 1.04 5.38 9.28
CA ASN A 26 1.11 4.24 8.37
C ASN A 26 2.55 3.69 8.33
N PRO A 27 2.75 2.37 8.37
CA PRO A 27 4.08 1.80 8.32
C PRO A 27 4.77 2.23 7.02
N ILE A 28 5.94 2.87 7.15
CA ILE A 28 6.86 3.10 6.04
C ILE A 28 7.69 1.83 5.90
N GLY A 29 7.67 1.25 4.71
CA GLY A 29 8.46 0.07 4.36
C GLY A 29 9.58 0.43 3.41
N ALA A 30 10.65 -0.37 3.45
CA ALA A 30 11.68 -0.39 2.43
C ALA A 30 11.63 -1.74 1.73
N LEU A 31 11.54 -1.73 0.40
CA LEU A 31 11.66 -2.92 -0.44
C LEU A 31 13.00 -2.88 -1.16
N SER A 32 13.76 -3.97 -1.10
CA SER A 32 14.98 -4.11 -1.91
C SER A 32 14.72 -4.98 -3.12
N VAL A 33 15.08 -4.49 -4.31
CA VAL A 33 14.95 -5.20 -5.58
C VAL A 33 16.32 -5.42 -6.18
N SER A 34 16.65 -6.69 -6.40
CA SER A 34 17.90 -7.10 -7.02
C SER A 34 17.83 -6.92 -8.54
N LEU A 35 18.78 -6.17 -9.08
CA LEU A 35 19.03 -6.06 -10.51
C LEU A 35 20.30 -6.84 -10.87
N PRO A 36 20.18 -7.96 -11.61
CA PRO A 36 21.31 -8.71 -12.08
C PRO A 36 22.23 -7.88 -13.00
N ALA A 37 23.45 -8.37 -13.19
CA ALA A 37 24.39 -7.80 -14.16
C ALA A 37 23.82 -7.90 -15.58
N GLY A 38 24.08 -6.87 -16.40
CA GLY A 38 23.74 -6.83 -17.81
C GLY A 38 24.83 -6.15 -18.64
N SER A 39 24.50 -5.83 -19.89
CA SER A 39 25.36 -5.06 -20.79
C SER A 39 24.49 -4.20 -21.71
N PRO A 40 25.05 -3.20 -22.43
CA PRO A 40 24.27 -2.44 -23.40
C PRO A 40 23.65 -3.31 -24.50
N ASP A 41 24.36 -4.35 -24.95
CA ASP A 41 23.91 -5.26 -26.01
C ASP A 41 22.94 -6.34 -25.50
N SER A 42 23.04 -6.70 -24.22
CA SER A 42 22.15 -7.65 -23.56
C SER A 42 21.78 -7.15 -22.16
N PRO A 43 20.83 -6.21 -22.07
CA PRO A 43 20.41 -5.68 -20.78
C PRO A 43 19.56 -6.68 -20.01
N THR A 44 19.58 -6.60 -18.68
CA THR A 44 18.63 -7.32 -17.84
C THR A 44 17.49 -6.42 -17.42
N TYR A 45 16.26 -6.90 -17.55
CA TYR A 45 15.05 -6.13 -17.32
C TYR A 45 14.30 -6.59 -16.08
N LYS A 46 13.80 -5.63 -15.29
CA LYS A 46 12.90 -5.86 -14.16
C LYS A 46 11.82 -4.78 -14.14
N ILE A 47 10.58 -5.17 -13.85
CA ILE A 47 9.54 -4.20 -13.49
C ILE A 47 9.71 -3.89 -12.01
N VAL A 48 9.71 -2.60 -11.72
CA VAL A 48 9.90 -2.06 -10.38
C VAL A 48 8.80 -1.04 -10.13
N SER A 49 8.22 -1.07 -8.94
CA SER A 49 7.27 -0.06 -8.49
C SER A 49 7.66 0.49 -7.11
N PRO A 50 7.68 1.82 -6.95
CA PRO A 50 7.76 2.45 -5.65
C PRO A 50 6.39 2.42 -4.98
N GLY A 51 6.36 2.26 -3.66
CA GLY A 51 5.16 2.58 -2.89
C GLY A 51 4.83 4.08 -2.95
N ILE A 52 3.69 4.48 -2.41
CA ILE A 52 3.33 5.91 -2.28
C ILE A 52 4.40 6.62 -1.45
N LYS A 53 4.83 7.81 -1.89
CA LYS A 53 5.81 8.61 -1.15
C LYS A 53 5.29 8.91 0.25
N GLY A 54 6.12 8.65 1.26
CA GLY A 54 5.76 8.67 2.69
C GLY A 54 5.30 10.01 3.28
N ASN A 55 5.29 11.09 2.49
CA ASN A 55 5.03 12.44 2.98
C ASN A 55 3.54 12.78 2.85
N VAL A 56 2.78 12.55 3.92
CA VAL A 56 1.38 13.00 4.04
C VAL A 56 1.38 14.44 4.55
N VAL A 57 0.98 15.38 3.70
CA VAL A 57 1.01 16.82 4.03
C VAL A 57 -0.31 17.32 4.62
N PHE A 58 -1.39 16.55 4.49
CA PHE A 58 -2.70 16.90 5.05
C PHE A 58 -3.56 15.67 5.28
N ARG A 59 -4.37 15.71 6.35
CA ARG A 59 -5.50 14.80 6.60
C ARG A 59 -6.69 15.62 7.07
N GLY A 60 -7.87 15.33 6.51
CA GLY A 60 -9.07 16.07 6.87
C GLY A 60 -10.34 15.44 6.32
N GLN A 61 -11.47 16.09 6.63
CA GLN A 61 -12.79 15.67 6.17
C GLN A 61 -13.31 16.60 5.08
N VAL A 62 -13.93 16.01 4.07
CA VAL A 62 -14.57 16.73 2.97
C VAL A 62 -15.78 17.50 3.49
N LYS A 63 -15.80 18.83 3.31
CA LYS A 63 -16.93 19.69 3.64
C LYS A 63 -17.96 19.73 2.51
N GLN A 64 -17.47 19.84 1.27
CA GLN A 64 -18.31 19.97 0.09
C GLN A 64 -17.55 19.54 -1.16
N VAL A 65 -18.29 19.04 -2.16
CA VAL A 65 -17.81 18.78 -3.51
C VAL A 65 -18.60 19.63 -4.50
N SER A 66 -17.93 20.27 -5.44
CA SER A 66 -18.53 21.07 -6.51
C SER A 66 -17.79 20.85 -7.83
N GLY A 67 -18.37 20.04 -8.72
CA GLY A 67 -17.67 19.60 -9.94
C GLY A 67 -16.36 18.88 -9.58
N ASP A 68 -15.25 19.38 -10.13
CA ASP A 68 -13.91 18.85 -9.90
C ASP A 68 -13.19 19.44 -8.67
N THR A 69 -13.93 20.18 -7.85
CA THR A 69 -13.41 20.92 -6.70
C THR A 69 -13.84 20.27 -5.37
N ILE A 70 -12.88 20.06 -4.47
CA ILE A 70 -13.10 19.57 -3.10
C ILE A 70 -12.81 20.71 -2.12
N ILE A 71 -13.75 20.96 -1.22
CA ILE A 71 -13.67 22.01 -0.20
C ILE A 71 -13.61 21.37 1.19
N PHE A 72 -12.78 21.92 2.06
CA PHE A 72 -12.51 21.43 3.41
C PHE A 72 -13.02 22.36 4.49
N HIS A 73 -13.12 21.84 5.72
CA HIS A 73 -13.30 22.68 6.89
C HIS A 73 -12.00 23.41 7.23
N ARG A 74 -12.11 24.64 7.73
CA ARG A 74 -10.99 25.29 8.40
C ARG A 74 -10.73 24.61 9.73
N VAL A 75 -9.47 24.59 10.15
CA VAL A 75 -9.05 24.00 11.42
C VAL A 75 -8.68 25.12 12.39
N PRO A 76 -8.89 24.95 13.71
CA PRO A 76 -8.33 25.87 14.70
C PRO A 76 -6.82 26.03 14.49
N ASP A 77 -6.33 27.26 14.60
CA ASP A 77 -4.90 27.55 14.52
C ASP A 77 -4.16 26.90 15.70
N LEU A 78 -2.95 26.42 15.44
CA LEU A 78 -2.14 25.70 16.43
C LEU A 78 -1.68 26.63 17.57
N LEU A 79 -1.44 27.91 17.26
CA LEU A 79 -0.95 28.92 18.20
C LEU A 79 -2.11 29.65 18.89
N ASP A 80 -3.24 29.79 18.20
CA ASP A 80 -4.47 30.35 18.78
C ASP A 80 -5.73 29.58 18.33
N PRO A 81 -6.19 28.60 19.14
CA PRO A 81 -7.38 27.81 18.81
C PRO A 81 -8.68 28.61 18.63
N SER A 82 -8.71 29.90 18.99
CA SER A 82 -9.87 30.78 18.76
C SER A 82 -9.96 31.28 17.31
N ILE A 83 -8.87 31.18 16.55
CA ILE A 83 -8.78 31.61 15.15
C ILE A 83 -8.82 30.38 14.25
N LEU A 84 -9.63 30.45 13.18
CA LEU A 84 -9.69 29.38 12.17
C LEU A 84 -8.63 29.61 11.09
N ALA A 85 -7.68 28.68 10.97
CA ALA A 85 -6.65 28.66 9.96
C ALA A 85 -7.07 27.94 8.67
N TRP A 86 -6.47 28.35 7.56
CA TRP A 86 -6.62 27.67 6.27
C TRP A 86 -5.82 26.37 6.27
N PRO A 87 -6.37 25.26 5.75
CA PRO A 87 -5.64 24.00 5.69
C PRO A 87 -4.50 24.02 4.67
N PHE A 88 -4.54 24.89 3.65
CA PHE A 88 -3.51 24.94 2.61
C PHE A 88 -3.00 26.35 2.31
N LYS A 89 -1.69 26.44 2.04
CA LYS A 89 -1.05 27.58 1.41
C LYS A 89 -1.27 27.53 -0.11
N ALA A 90 -1.67 28.64 -0.72
CA ALA A 90 -2.05 28.66 -2.14
C ALA A 90 -0.88 28.32 -3.07
N GLY A 91 -1.12 27.48 -4.08
CA GLY A 91 -0.13 27.15 -5.12
C GLY A 91 1.05 26.31 -4.66
N ILE A 92 0.94 25.60 -3.54
CA ILE A 92 1.99 24.68 -3.06
C ILE A 92 1.82 23.27 -3.64
N LEU A 93 0.59 22.74 -3.69
CA LEU A 93 0.34 21.31 -3.90
C LEU A 93 0.38 20.86 -5.38
N ALA A 94 0.62 21.81 -6.29
CA ALA A 94 0.77 21.57 -7.72
C ALA A 94 1.98 22.31 -8.32
N SER A 95 2.91 22.78 -7.48
CA SER A 95 4.10 23.49 -7.93
C SER A 95 5.19 22.53 -8.43
N GLN A 96 6.11 23.05 -9.25
CA GLN A 96 7.40 22.40 -9.47
C GLN A 96 8.29 22.70 -8.26
N LYS A 97 8.60 21.66 -7.48
CA LYS A 97 9.35 21.77 -6.22
C LYS A 97 10.72 22.42 -6.44
N ALA A 98 11.01 23.48 -5.68
CA ALA A 98 12.32 24.10 -5.63
C ALA A 98 13.34 23.19 -4.91
N ARG A 99 14.63 23.38 -5.18
CA ARG A 99 15.73 22.61 -4.59
C ARG A 99 16.89 23.53 -4.20
N ALA A 100 17.57 23.18 -3.12
CA ALA A 100 18.70 23.92 -2.61
C ALA A 100 19.76 23.00 -2.01
N GLN A 101 20.98 23.52 -1.89
CA GLN A 101 22.12 22.88 -1.26
C GLN A 101 22.61 23.72 -0.09
N VAL A 102 23.07 23.06 0.96
CA VAL A 102 23.64 23.72 2.14
C VAL A 102 25.15 23.66 2.12
N PHE A 103 25.79 24.74 2.54
CA PHE A 103 27.22 24.81 2.82
C PHE A 103 27.44 25.17 4.28
N LEU A 104 28.41 24.51 4.90
CA LEU A 104 28.76 24.70 6.30
C LEU A 104 30.01 25.57 6.42
N ASP A 105 30.09 26.32 7.51
CA ASP A 105 31.31 27.02 7.91
C ASP A 105 32.27 26.11 8.68
N SER A 106 33.43 26.63 9.08
CA SER A 106 34.41 25.88 9.89
C SER A 106 33.92 25.54 11.30
N ASN A 107 32.83 26.14 11.76
CA ASN A 107 32.27 25.98 13.10
C ASN A 107 31.09 25.00 13.14
N GLN A 108 30.82 24.28 12.04
CA GLN A 108 29.68 23.35 11.93
C GLN A 108 28.33 24.05 12.04
N SER A 109 28.27 25.32 11.61
CA SER A 109 27.08 26.12 11.40
C SER A 109 26.78 26.25 9.91
N ILE A 110 25.55 26.61 9.54
CA ILE A 110 25.22 26.85 8.15
C ILE A 110 25.77 28.20 7.71
N ASP A 111 26.66 28.19 6.72
CA ASP A 111 27.23 29.40 6.09
C ASP A 111 26.23 30.01 5.10
N ARG A 112 25.75 29.19 4.16
CA ARG A 112 24.78 29.62 3.14
C ARG A 112 23.94 28.46 2.62
N ILE A 113 22.82 28.83 2.00
CA ILE A 113 21.93 27.92 1.29
C ILE A 113 21.83 28.39 -0.16
N ASP A 114 22.45 27.65 -1.07
CA ASP A 114 22.44 27.99 -2.49
C ASP A 114 21.26 27.31 -3.18
N LEU A 115 20.49 28.08 -3.91
CA LEU A 115 19.36 27.57 -4.68
C LEU A 115 19.90 26.82 -5.92
N ILE A 116 19.62 25.52 -5.99
CA ILE A 116 19.95 24.68 -7.16
C ILE A 116 18.91 24.95 -8.27
N ASP A 117 17.64 25.08 -7.86
CA ASP A 117 16.52 25.19 -8.77
C ASP A 117 15.37 25.93 -8.07
N GLY A 118 14.92 27.05 -8.64
CA GLY A 118 13.84 27.86 -8.07
C GLY A 118 12.44 27.24 -8.19
N GLY A 119 12.30 26.17 -8.96
CA GLY A 119 10.98 25.62 -9.24
C GLY A 119 10.08 26.61 -9.99
N ALA A 120 8.78 26.34 -9.98
CA ALA A 120 7.79 27.15 -10.68
C ALA A 120 6.37 26.88 -10.13
N GLY A 121 5.45 27.82 -10.37
CA GLY A 121 4.03 27.69 -10.01
C GLY A 121 3.69 28.04 -8.55
N TYR A 122 4.64 28.56 -7.79
CA TYR A 122 4.41 29.03 -6.42
C TYR A 122 3.58 30.32 -6.40
N LEU A 123 2.47 30.35 -5.67
CA LEU A 123 1.69 31.58 -5.49
C LEU A 123 2.05 32.32 -4.20
N VAL A 124 2.63 31.62 -3.24
CA VAL A 124 3.18 32.15 -1.98
C VAL A 124 4.54 31.54 -1.71
N ALA A 125 5.32 32.19 -0.84
CA ALA A 125 6.63 31.68 -0.45
C ALA A 125 6.50 30.30 0.24
N PRO A 126 7.18 29.25 -0.27
CA PRO A 126 7.15 27.93 0.36
C PRO A 126 7.91 27.90 1.67
N GLN A 127 7.50 27.03 2.59
CA GLN A 127 8.28 26.77 3.80
C GLN A 127 9.58 26.05 3.47
N VAL A 128 10.64 26.41 4.20
CA VAL A 128 11.94 25.74 4.13
C VAL A 128 12.15 25.00 5.44
N SER A 129 12.33 23.69 5.37
CA SER A 129 12.68 22.85 6.51
C SER A 129 14.12 22.37 6.38
N ILE A 130 14.86 22.48 7.48
CA ILE A 130 16.24 22.03 7.58
C ILE A 130 16.25 20.86 8.56
N SER A 131 16.92 19.77 8.17
CA SER A 131 17.07 18.62 9.06
C SER A 131 17.81 19.02 10.34
N LEU A 132 17.54 18.31 11.43
CA LEU A 132 18.20 18.56 12.71
C LEU A 132 19.72 18.30 12.63
N PRO A 133 20.53 18.93 13.51
CA PRO A 133 21.96 18.68 13.59
C PRO A 133 22.30 17.19 13.77
N SER A 134 23.38 16.73 13.13
CA SER A 134 23.80 15.34 13.10
C SER A 134 24.50 14.87 14.38
N GLU A 135 25.11 15.79 15.13
CA GLU A 135 25.76 15.53 16.41
C GLU A 135 25.55 16.66 17.42
N GLY A 136 25.94 16.38 18.67
CA GLY A 136 25.81 17.29 19.81
C GLY A 136 25.24 16.55 21.01
N ASN A 137 25.68 16.91 22.22
CA ASN A 137 25.13 16.37 23.47
C ASN A 137 23.76 16.98 23.84
N GLN A 138 23.04 17.55 22.86
CA GLN A 138 21.82 18.36 23.06
C GLN A 138 22.00 19.50 24.07
N SER A 139 23.25 19.94 24.33
CA SER A 139 23.51 21.15 25.12
C SER A 139 23.40 22.37 24.22
N TRP A 140 22.84 23.46 24.74
CA TRP A 140 22.69 24.78 24.11
C TRP A 140 24.00 25.37 23.53
N VAL A 141 25.16 24.81 23.88
CA VAL A 141 26.47 25.23 23.38
C VAL A 141 26.81 24.60 22.03
N ASN A 142 26.43 23.34 21.81
CA ASN A 142 26.92 22.52 20.69
C ASN A 142 25.80 21.93 19.81
N TYR A 143 24.54 22.25 20.10
CA TYR A 143 23.38 21.77 19.32
C TYR A 143 22.35 22.89 19.20
N GLU A 144 22.10 23.34 17.99
CA GLU A 144 21.11 24.40 17.71
C GLU A 144 20.51 24.17 16.31
N PRO A 145 19.19 23.99 16.17
CA PRO A 145 18.56 23.88 14.86
C PRO A 145 18.68 25.19 14.06
N ALA A 146 18.88 25.07 12.75
CA ALA A 146 18.84 26.21 11.85
C ALA A 146 17.44 26.48 11.30
N PHE A 147 17.12 27.76 11.07
CA PHE A 147 15.89 28.19 10.41
C PHE A 147 16.20 29.02 9.17
N ALA A 148 15.34 28.91 8.15
CA ALA A 148 15.45 29.70 6.92
C ALA A 148 14.07 30.06 6.37
N SER A 149 14.02 31.12 5.59
CA SER A 149 12.83 31.58 4.87
C SER A 149 13.11 31.69 3.38
N SER A 150 12.08 31.59 2.55
CA SER A 150 12.20 31.72 1.10
C SER A 150 11.53 33.01 0.60
N SER A 151 12.00 33.52 -0.53
CA SER A 151 11.29 34.55 -1.30
C SER A 151 11.00 34.05 -2.71
N ILE A 152 9.88 34.47 -3.26
CA ILE A 152 9.46 34.12 -4.62
C ILE A 152 9.35 35.37 -5.50
N ASN A 153 9.60 35.18 -6.80
CA ASN A 153 9.30 36.17 -7.83
C ASN A 153 8.72 35.44 -9.05
N SER A 154 7.64 35.96 -9.61
CA SER A 154 6.97 35.40 -10.80
C SER A 154 6.72 33.88 -10.76
N GLY A 155 6.45 33.34 -9.56
CA GLY A 155 6.14 31.92 -9.38
C GLY A 155 7.32 30.99 -9.10
N SER A 156 8.54 31.51 -9.02
CA SER A 156 9.75 30.73 -8.71
C SER A 156 10.41 31.26 -7.44
N VAL A 157 11.00 30.37 -6.64
CA VAL A 157 11.87 30.74 -5.52
C VAL A 157 13.11 31.42 -6.07
N THR A 158 13.48 32.58 -5.53
CA THR A 158 14.67 33.33 -5.97
C THR A 158 15.78 33.32 -4.93
N THR A 159 15.43 33.29 -3.65
CA THR A 159 16.39 33.32 -2.54
C THR A 159 15.90 32.50 -1.36
N ILE A 160 16.85 31.93 -0.63
CA ILE A 160 16.64 31.30 0.68
C ILE A 160 17.53 32.05 1.67
N THR A 161 16.92 32.66 2.68
CA THR A 161 17.61 33.49 3.67
C THR A 161 17.61 32.76 5.00
N ILE A 162 18.81 32.51 5.53
CA ILE A 162 19.01 31.92 6.86
C ILE A 162 18.57 32.96 7.91
N ASP A 163 17.95 32.51 9.00
CA ASP A 163 17.66 33.38 10.12
C ASP A 163 18.97 33.81 10.80
N ASN A 164 19.19 35.13 10.90
CA ASN A 164 20.41 35.71 11.48
C ASN A 164 20.70 35.26 12.91
N ASN A 165 19.68 34.87 13.67
CA ASN A 165 19.84 34.41 15.05
C ASN A 165 19.98 32.89 15.16
N TYR A 166 19.68 32.15 14.08
CA TYR A 166 19.57 30.70 14.08
C TYR A 166 20.16 30.08 12.81
N SER A 167 21.46 30.29 12.58
CA SER A 167 22.24 29.56 11.57
C SER A 167 22.57 28.11 11.98
N GLY A 168 22.24 27.76 13.22
CA GLY A 168 22.36 26.43 13.81
C GLY A 168 23.79 26.00 14.13
N LYS A 169 23.94 24.91 14.89
CA LYS A 169 25.22 24.36 15.39
C LYS A 169 25.15 22.84 15.49
N GLY A 170 26.29 22.19 15.28
CA GLY A 170 26.42 20.72 15.40
C GLY A 170 26.16 19.97 14.08
N TYR A 171 26.22 20.66 12.95
CA TYR A 171 26.12 20.05 11.62
C TYR A 171 27.49 19.56 11.17
N THR A 172 27.77 18.27 11.33
CA THR A 172 29.04 17.65 10.88
C THR A 172 29.04 17.32 9.40
N ILE A 173 27.86 17.20 8.80
CA ILE A 173 27.63 17.06 7.36
C ILE A 173 26.57 18.07 6.92
N PRO A 174 26.60 18.56 5.66
CA PRO A 174 25.55 19.44 5.16
C PRO A 174 24.16 18.84 5.37
N PRO A 175 23.26 19.51 6.11
CA PRO A 175 21.94 18.97 6.40
C PRO A 175 21.07 18.93 5.14
N ARG A 176 20.11 18.01 5.12
CA ARG A 176 19.06 18.01 4.09
C ARG A 176 18.13 19.20 4.29
N VAL A 177 17.97 19.99 3.24
CA VAL A 177 16.97 21.07 3.13
C VAL A 177 15.84 20.61 2.23
N GLU A 178 14.62 20.82 2.72
CA GLU A 178 13.40 20.54 1.97
C GLU A 178 12.57 21.81 1.84
N ILE A 179 12.23 22.14 0.60
CA ILE A 179 11.38 23.28 0.28
C ILE A 179 10.00 22.72 -0.03
N GLU A 180 8.98 23.24 0.63
CA GLU A 180 7.59 22.86 0.45
C GLU A 180 7.19 23.01 -1.04
N GLY A 181 6.36 22.08 -1.53
CA GLY A 181 5.89 22.09 -2.91
C GLY A 181 6.01 20.73 -3.59
N GLY A 182 5.69 20.69 -4.88
CA GLY A 182 5.66 19.47 -5.67
C GLY A 182 4.24 19.09 -6.11
N ILE A 183 4.16 18.03 -6.91
CA ILE A 183 2.90 17.47 -7.38
C ILE A 183 2.33 16.55 -6.30
N HIS A 184 1.09 16.78 -5.91
CA HIS A 184 0.40 16.00 -4.90
C HIS A 184 -0.88 15.36 -5.43
N PHE A 185 -1.35 14.35 -4.70
CA PHE A 185 -2.58 13.62 -4.96
C PHE A 185 -3.48 13.67 -3.73
N LEU A 186 -4.78 13.85 -3.94
CA LEU A 186 -5.79 13.62 -2.93
C LEU A 186 -6.16 12.13 -2.94
N ARG A 187 -6.19 11.49 -1.77
CA ARG A 187 -6.53 10.07 -1.62
C ARG A 187 -7.62 9.86 -0.56
N SER A 188 -8.59 9.00 -0.85
CA SER A 188 -9.61 8.58 0.11
C SER A 188 -9.03 7.58 1.12
N ILE A 189 -9.24 7.84 2.42
CA ILE A 189 -8.78 6.96 3.50
C ILE A 189 -9.93 6.42 4.36
N GLU A 190 -11.18 6.67 3.95
CA GLU A 190 -12.38 6.23 4.63
C GLU A 190 -12.34 4.71 4.86
N LYS A 191 -12.44 4.29 6.12
CA LYS A 191 -12.27 2.88 6.49
C LYS A 191 -13.48 2.07 6.02
N ASP A 192 -13.22 0.88 5.46
CA ASP A 192 -14.24 -0.07 5.04
C ASP A 192 -15.20 0.49 3.96
N SER A 193 -14.78 1.54 3.26
CA SER A 193 -15.51 2.13 2.13
C SER A 193 -15.07 1.50 0.81
N THR A 194 -16.01 1.31 -0.10
CA THR A 194 -15.73 0.91 -1.50
C THR A 194 -14.97 1.97 -2.29
N LYS A 195 -14.75 3.15 -1.70
CA LYS A 195 -13.97 4.26 -2.29
C LYS A 195 -12.58 4.38 -1.68
N GLN A 196 -12.24 3.54 -0.71
CA GLN A 196 -10.96 3.60 -0.02
C GLN A 196 -9.80 3.41 -0.99
N GLY A 197 -8.81 4.30 -0.91
CA GLY A 197 -7.63 4.27 -1.77
C GLY A 197 -7.81 4.94 -3.13
N LYS A 198 -9.02 5.39 -3.51
CA LYS A 198 -9.19 6.22 -4.72
C LYS A 198 -8.35 7.48 -4.61
N PHE A 199 -7.65 7.84 -5.68
CA PHE A 199 -6.79 9.01 -5.71
C PHE A 199 -6.96 9.82 -7.00
N PHE A 200 -6.70 11.13 -6.90
CA PHE A 200 -6.74 12.07 -8.01
C PHE A 200 -5.62 13.09 -7.87
N ARG A 201 -5.01 13.47 -8.98
CA ARG A 201 -3.95 14.50 -8.98
C ARG A 201 -4.54 15.87 -8.65
N ILE A 202 -3.83 16.66 -7.86
CA ILE A 202 -4.19 18.05 -7.58
C ILE A 202 -3.63 18.94 -8.70
N LEU A 203 -4.49 19.75 -9.32
CA LEU A 203 -4.13 20.72 -10.35
C LEU A 203 -3.85 22.10 -9.76
N SER A 204 -4.57 22.48 -8.71
CA SER A 204 -4.31 23.70 -7.95
C SER A 204 -4.92 23.63 -6.55
N ASN A 205 -4.42 24.47 -5.65
CA ASN A 205 -4.93 24.56 -4.28
C ASN A 205 -4.92 26.01 -3.78
N THR A 206 -5.96 26.40 -3.05
CA THR A 206 -6.10 27.74 -2.45
C THR A 206 -6.91 27.65 -1.16
N GLY A 207 -6.36 28.10 -0.04
CA GLY A 207 -7.09 28.17 1.23
C GLY A 207 -7.60 26.80 1.70
N ASP A 208 -8.90 26.55 1.56
CA ASP A 208 -9.60 25.30 1.89
C ASP A 208 -10.01 24.47 0.67
N THR A 209 -9.53 24.82 -0.52
CA THR A 209 -10.04 24.31 -1.79
C THR A 209 -8.94 23.61 -2.60
N LEU A 210 -9.27 22.44 -3.14
CA LEU A 210 -8.45 21.67 -4.09
C LEU A 210 -9.21 21.51 -5.42
N LEU A 211 -8.55 21.81 -6.54
CA LEU A 211 -9.01 21.45 -7.87
C LEU A 211 -8.31 20.17 -8.31
N LEU A 212 -9.07 19.15 -8.72
CA LEU A 212 -8.55 17.83 -9.09
C LEU A 212 -8.55 17.62 -10.61
N ASP A 213 -7.61 16.81 -11.08
CA ASP A 213 -7.60 16.28 -12.45
C ASP A 213 -8.60 15.13 -12.54
N ASN A 214 -9.80 15.42 -13.04
CA ASN A 214 -10.85 14.44 -13.26
C ASN A 214 -11.01 14.09 -14.75
N SER A 215 -9.89 13.91 -15.46
CA SER A 215 -9.88 13.50 -16.87
C SER A 215 -10.60 12.16 -17.14
N ILE A 216 -10.79 11.33 -16.12
CA ILE A 216 -11.56 10.08 -16.19
C ILE A 216 -13.08 10.29 -16.15
N GLY A 217 -13.56 11.50 -15.85
CA GLY A 217 -14.99 11.82 -15.79
C GLY A 217 -15.74 11.16 -14.63
N SER A 218 -15.08 10.90 -13.49
CA SER A 218 -15.73 10.30 -12.33
C SER A 218 -16.64 11.30 -11.62
N ASN A 219 -17.65 10.81 -10.91
CA ASN A 219 -18.49 11.65 -10.06
C ASN A 219 -17.83 11.82 -8.68
N LEU A 220 -17.10 12.93 -8.51
CA LEU A 220 -16.35 13.20 -7.29
C LEU A 220 -17.22 13.30 -6.03
N SER A 221 -18.49 13.73 -6.15
CA SER A 221 -19.42 13.77 -5.01
C SER A 221 -19.73 12.37 -4.45
N THR A 222 -19.59 11.34 -5.29
CA THR A 222 -19.76 9.94 -4.88
C THR A 222 -18.45 9.27 -4.46
N ASP A 223 -17.31 9.75 -4.97
CA ASP A 223 -15.99 9.23 -4.63
C ASP A 223 -15.44 9.82 -3.33
N PHE A 224 -15.82 11.07 -3.03
CA PHE A 224 -15.48 11.83 -1.84
C PHE A 224 -16.74 12.41 -1.19
N PRO A 225 -17.65 11.58 -0.63
CA PRO A 225 -18.88 12.07 -0.02
C PRO A 225 -18.57 13.02 1.15
N ILE A 226 -19.51 13.91 1.46
CA ILE A 226 -19.39 14.85 2.57
C ILE A 226 -19.10 14.09 3.87
N GLY A 227 -18.10 14.56 4.62
CA GLY A 227 -17.61 13.95 5.86
C GLY A 227 -16.55 12.85 5.67
N SER A 228 -16.32 12.39 4.44
CA SER A 228 -15.31 11.37 4.17
C SER A 228 -13.91 11.85 4.53
N LYS A 229 -13.12 10.95 5.13
CA LYS A 229 -11.72 11.19 5.46
C LYS A 229 -10.85 11.02 4.23
N VAL A 230 -9.99 12.01 4.01
CA VAL A 230 -9.01 12.02 2.91
C VAL A 230 -7.64 12.43 3.42
N GLU A 231 -6.62 12.14 2.63
CA GLU A 231 -5.27 12.63 2.85
C GLU A 231 -4.65 13.15 1.55
N VAL A 232 -3.65 14.02 1.69
CA VAL A 232 -2.86 14.54 0.56
C VAL A 232 -1.44 14.00 0.65
N VAL A 233 -0.98 13.38 -0.44
CA VAL A 233 0.34 12.73 -0.55
C VAL A 233 1.13 13.33 -1.71
N GLU A 234 2.44 13.49 -1.52
CA GLU A 234 3.36 13.91 -2.58
C GLU A 234 3.61 12.75 -3.57
N SER A 235 3.87 13.05 -4.84
CA SER A 235 4.25 12.04 -5.83
C SER A 235 5.76 11.85 -5.95
N TRP A 236 6.16 10.74 -6.56
CA TRP A 236 7.53 10.53 -7.01
C TRP A 236 7.80 11.21 -8.35
N THR A 237 9.04 11.62 -8.52
CA THR A 237 9.64 11.96 -9.81
C THR A 237 10.92 11.15 -9.98
N LEU A 238 11.45 11.02 -11.20
CA LEU A 238 12.74 10.34 -11.42
C LEU A 238 13.83 10.88 -10.46
N GLY A 239 13.97 12.20 -10.37
CA GLY A 239 14.95 12.83 -9.49
C GLY A 239 14.70 12.62 -8.00
N SER A 240 13.45 12.66 -7.54
CA SER A 240 13.16 12.46 -6.11
C SER A 240 13.22 10.99 -5.68
N LEU A 241 12.98 10.05 -6.60
CA LEU A 241 13.01 8.63 -6.32
C LEU A 241 14.44 8.06 -6.36
N PHE A 242 15.23 8.46 -7.36
CA PHE A 242 16.54 7.86 -7.63
C PHE A 242 17.73 8.78 -7.37
N GLY A 243 17.48 10.07 -7.19
CA GLY A 243 18.51 11.09 -7.04
C GLY A 243 18.52 12.05 -8.22
N TYR A 244 18.85 13.31 -7.91
CA TYR A 244 18.85 14.40 -8.88
C TYR A 244 20.21 14.63 -9.54
N ASN A 245 21.27 14.71 -8.72
CA ASN A 245 22.62 15.04 -9.19
C ASN A 245 23.45 13.78 -9.44
N SER A 246 23.08 12.67 -8.80
CA SER A 246 23.71 11.36 -8.91
C SER A 246 22.72 10.29 -8.49
N THR A 247 22.93 9.06 -8.94
CA THR A 247 22.04 7.92 -8.74
C THR A 247 22.85 6.66 -8.38
N SER A 248 22.17 5.59 -7.99
CA SER A 248 22.80 4.26 -7.82
C SER A 248 22.98 3.51 -9.15
N PHE A 249 22.50 4.07 -10.26
CA PHE A 249 22.54 3.45 -11.58
C PHE A 249 23.87 3.67 -12.28
N ASN A 250 24.11 2.94 -13.36
CA ASN A 250 25.20 3.28 -14.26
C ASN A 250 24.87 4.58 -15.00
N GLU A 251 25.66 5.60 -14.74
CA GLU A 251 25.50 6.93 -15.34
C GLU A 251 26.40 7.05 -16.59
N GLY A 252 26.01 7.91 -17.52
CA GLY A 252 26.76 8.12 -18.75
C GLY A 252 25.88 8.63 -19.89
N ASN A 253 26.26 8.35 -21.12
CA ASN A 253 25.46 8.71 -22.29
C ASN A 253 24.35 7.67 -22.55
N PHE A 254 23.58 7.89 -23.62
CA PHE A 254 22.53 6.98 -24.07
C PHE A 254 23.03 5.58 -24.55
N THR A 255 24.33 5.40 -24.84
CA THR A 255 24.88 4.09 -25.22
C THR A 255 25.26 3.25 -24.01
N ASP A 256 25.66 3.87 -22.89
CA ASP A 256 26.31 3.16 -21.78
C ASP A 256 25.49 3.16 -20.49
N ALA A 257 24.64 4.18 -20.29
CA ALA A 257 23.86 4.34 -19.07
C ALA A 257 22.74 3.30 -18.94
N ASP A 258 22.34 3.02 -17.69
CA ASP A 258 21.13 2.24 -17.42
C ASP A 258 19.89 3.05 -17.78
N TYR A 259 18.84 2.33 -18.17
CA TYR A 259 17.59 2.94 -18.63
C TYR A 259 16.43 2.68 -17.68
N ILE A 260 15.60 3.70 -17.48
CA ILE A 260 14.28 3.62 -16.87
C ILE A 260 13.24 3.86 -17.96
N TYR A 261 12.38 2.88 -18.19
CA TYR A 261 11.29 2.99 -19.15
C TYR A 261 9.98 3.28 -18.43
N LEU A 262 9.38 4.43 -18.76
CA LEU A 262 8.02 4.78 -18.37
C LEU A 262 7.10 4.61 -19.57
N ILE A 263 5.83 4.28 -19.32
CA ILE A 263 4.87 4.16 -20.41
C ILE A 263 4.49 5.56 -20.92
N LYS A 264 4.39 5.71 -22.24
CA LYS A 264 4.02 6.98 -22.88
C LYS A 264 2.60 7.40 -22.49
N PRO A 265 2.29 8.71 -22.47
CA PRO A 265 0.92 9.15 -22.30
C PRO A 265 0.02 8.61 -23.42
N PRO A 266 -1.27 8.36 -23.17
CA PRO A 266 -2.17 7.71 -24.14
C PRO A 266 -2.21 8.34 -25.54
N SER A 267 -1.96 9.65 -25.65
CA SER A 267 -1.90 10.38 -26.92
C SER A 267 -0.73 9.97 -27.82
N GLU A 268 0.35 9.45 -27.26
CA GLU A 268 1.59 9.08 -27.96
C GLU A 268 1.75 7.57 -28.14
N GLN A 269 0.82 6.78 -27.60
CA GLN A 269 0.82 5.34 -27.74
C GLN A 269 0.30 4.92 -29.13
N ASN A 270 0.73 3.75 -29.59
CA ASN A 270 0.21 3.06 -30.77
C ASN A 270 -0.05 1.57 -30.52
N GLY A 271 0.08 1.09 -29.28
CA GLY A 271 -0.18 -0.29 -28.88
C GLY A 271 0.98 -1.25 -29.14
N THR A 272 2.13 -0.76 -29.62
CA THR A 272 3.30 -1.59 -29.95
C THR A 272 4.37 -1.50 -28.87
N ILE A 273 5.42 -2.32 -28.92
CA ILE A 273 6.56 -2.26 -27.99
C ILE A 273 7.24 -0.87 -27.90
N TYR A 274 6.93 0.07 -28.78
CA TYR A 274 7.46 1.44 -28.76
C TYR A 274 6.68 2.42 -27.87
N ASP A 275 5.64 2.00 -27.12
CA ASP A 275 4.94 2.92 -26.21
C ASP A 275 5.69 3.23 -24.90
N TYR A 276 7.01 3.06 -24.88
CA TYR A 276 7.83 3.42 -23.72
C TYR A 276 8.72 4.61 -24.05
N HIS A 277 8.90 5.49 -23.08
CA HIS A 277 9.97 6.50 -23.06
C HIS A 277 11.09 6.03 -22.16
N ALA A 278 12.30 5.99 -22.71
CA ALA A 278 13.49 5.62 -21.96
C ALA A 278 14.21 6.86 -21.44
N TYR A 279 14.55 6.83 -20.17
CA TYR A 279 15.29 7.87 -19.46
C TYR A 279 16.60 7.31 -18.94
N TYR A 280 17.64 8.12 -18.95
CA TYR A 280 18.95 7.79 -18.41
C TYR A 280 19.52 8.96 -17.62
N HIS A 281 20.50 8.70 -16.75
CA HIS A 281 21.19 9.74 -15.99
C HIS A 281 22.58 10.00 -16.59
N ASP A 282 22.88 11.26 -16.92
CA ASP A 282 24.13 11.66 -17.59
C ASP A 282 25.30 11.97 -16.64
N GLY A 283 25.09 11.76 -15.34
CA GLY A 283 26.02 12.12 -14.27
C GLY A 283 25.79 13.53 -13.71
N THR A 284 24.86 14.30 -14.29
CA THR A 284 24.43 15.60 -13.77
C THR A 284 22.91 15.64 -13.56
N MET A 285 22.15 15.05 -14.49
CA MET A 285 20.69 15.11 -14.50
C MET A 285 20.08 13.96 -15.30
N TRP A 286 18.77 13.76 -15.13
CA TRP A 286 18.01 12.83 -15.96
C TRP A 286 17.76 13.41 -17.37
N ARG A 287 17.88 12.55 -18.37
CA ARG A 287 17.72 12.86 -19.80
C ARG A 287 16.71 11.91 -20.45
N ASP A 288 16.09 12.37 -21.53
CA ASP A 288 15.38 11.50 -22.46
C ASP A 288 16.36 10.90 -23.49
N SER A 289 16.22 9.60 -23.75
CA SER A 289 16.92 8.84 -24.80
C SER A 289 16.72 9.38 -26.23
N ASN A 290 15.67 10.15 -26.50
CA ASN A 290 15.37 10.71 -27.83
C ASN A 290 16.32 11.86 -28.27
N GLY A 291 17.40 12.12 -27.52
CA GLY A 291 18.40 13.14 -27.87
C GLY A 291 18.04 14.56 -27.40
N SER A 292 17.02 14.72 -26.56
CA SER A 292 16.67 16.00 -25.95
C SER A 292 17.69 16.38 -24.86
N SER A 293 18.12 17.64 -24.85
CA SER A 293 18.91 18.24 -23.77
C SER A 293 18.04 18.78 -22.62
N ALA A 294 16.74 18.45 -22.58
CA ALA A 294 15.86 18.85 -21.49
C ALA A 294 16.12 18.04 -20.21
N ASP A 295 15.82 18.65 -19.06
CA ASP A 295 15.84 17.99 -17.76
C ASP A 295 14.61 17.11 -17.57
N ALA A 296 14.82 15.80 -17.46
CA ALA A 296 13.79 14.82 -17.18
C ALA A 296 13.65 14.49 -15.68
N SER A 297 14.39 15.15 -14.78
CA SER A 297 14.36 14.83 -13.33
C SER A 297 12.99 15.07 -12.69
N ARG A 298 12.16 15.88 -13.36
CA ARG A 298 10.78 16.23 -12.99
C ARG A 298 9.73 15.30 -13.58
N THR A 299 10.11 14.30 -14.37
CA THR A 299 9.16 13.32 -14.92
C THR A 299 8.44 12.64 -13.76
N LEU A 300 7.12 12.79 -13.76
CA LEU A 300 6.20 12.29 -12.73
C LEU A 300 6.06 10.78 -12.85
N ILE A 301 6.01 10.11 -11.69
CA ILE A 301 5.63 8.70 -11.58
C ILE A 301 4.34 8.67 -10.75
N TYR A 302 3.27 8.13 -11.33
CA TYR A 302 1.97 8.07 -10.64
C TYR A 302 1.98 7.03 -9.50
N PRO A 303 1.13 7.20 -8.46
CA PRO A 303 1.05 6.26 -7.33
C PRO A 303 0.70 4.81 -7.69
N ASP A 304 0.01 4.60 -8.82
CA ASP A 304 -0.38 3.29 -9.34
C ASP A 304 0.49 2.81 -10.52
N GLU A 305 1.55 3.55 -10.84
CA GLU A 305 2.42 3.26 -11.98
C GLU A 305 3.65 2.44 -11.55
N SER A 306 4.07 1.55 -12.44
CA SER A 306 5.38 0.89 -12.35
C SER A 306 6.21 1.22 -13.58
N PHE A 307 7.51 0.95 -13.50
CA PHE A 307 8.44 1.22 -14.60
C PHE A 307 9.35 0.02 -14.82
N ILE A 308 9.92 -0.06 -16.01
CA ILE A 308 10.90 -1.09 -16.34
C ILE A 308 12.29 -0.50 -16.14
N VAL A 309 13.10 -1.16 -15.32
CA VAL A 309 14.52 -0.87 -15.20
C VAL A 309 15.29 -1.82 -16.10
N SER A 310 16.21 -1.26 -16.88
CA SER A 310 17.14 -1.98 -17.73
C SER A 310 18.56 -1.75 -17.23
N ARG A 311 19.12 -2.79 -16.60
CA ARG A 311 20.51 -2.80 -16.14
C ARG A 311 21.41 -3.18 -17.31
N ARG A 312 22.29 -2.25 -17.68
CA ARG A 312 23.19 -2.27 -18.84
C ARG A 312 24.66 -2.27 -18.42
N SER A 313 24.94 -2.54 -17.15
CA SER A 313 26.29 -2.61 -16.60
C SER A 313 26.58 -3.98 -15.98
N PRO A 314 27.85 -4.46 -16.07
CA PRO A 314 28.23 -5.81 -15.65
C PRO A 314 28.20 -6.02 -14.13
N ASN A 315 28.02 -4.95 -13.36
CA ASN A 315 27.92 -5.05 -11.91
C ASN A 315 26.44 -5.15 -11.51
N PRO A 316 26.00 -6.13 -10.72
CA PRO A 316 24.64 -6.13 -10.18
C PRO A 316 24.48 -4.99 -9.16
N ILE A 317 23.24 -4.54 -8.95
CA ILE A 317 22.88 -3.55 -7.92
C ILE A 317 21.62 -3.97 -7.16
N GLU A 318 21.51 -3.53 -5.92
CA GLU A 318 20.27 -3.61 -5.15
C GLU A 318 19.66 -2.20 -5.08
N ILE A 319 18.40 -2.07 -5.49
CA ILE A 319 17.66 -0.82 -5.37
C ILE A 319 16.78 -0.90 -4.12
N THR A 320 16.93 0.05 -3.21
CA THR A 320 16.01 0.22 -2.08
C THR A 320 14.94 1.26 -2.39
N LEU A 321 13.70 0.83 -2.39
CA LEU A 321 12.52 1.67 -2.61
C LEU A 321 11.81 1.89 -1.29
N ASN A 322 11.68 3.14 -0.89
CA ASN A 322 10.95 3.52 0.32
C ASN A 322 9.54 3.98 -0.05
N GLY A 323 8.56 3.59 0.75
CA GLY A 323 7.18 4.02 0.52
C GLY A 323 6.24 3.62 1.64
N LEU A 324 5.03 4.16 1.61
CA LEU A 324 3.95 3.71 2.47
C LEU A 324 3.55 2.29 2.08
N VAL A 325 3.50 1.40 3.06
CA VAL A 325 2.91 0.08 2.85
C VAL A 325 1.39 0.24 2.86
N ILE A 326 0.75 0.00 1.71
CA ILE A 326 -0.70 0.02 1.61
C ILE A 326 -1.25 -1.25 2.25
N THR A 327 -1.82 -1.10 3.45
CA THR A 327 -2.45 -2.20 4.23
C THR A 327 -3.96 -2.27 4.04
N ARG A 328 -4.50 -1.51 3.09
CA ARG A 328 -5.93 -1.35 2.81
C ARG A 328 -6.20 -1.52 1.32
N ASP A 329 -7.47 -1.50 0.93
CA ASP A 329 -7.84 -1.58 -0.48
C ASP A 329 -7.31 -0.35 -1.24
N SER A 330 -7.10 -0.51 -2.53
CA SER A 330 -6.56 0.52 -3.42
C SER A 330 -7.32 0.55 -4.73
N PHE A 331 -6.93 1.46 -5.60
CA PHE A 331 -7.40 1.54 -6.97
C PHE A 331 -6.22 1.54 -7.94
N MET A 332 -6.48 1.06 -9.14
CA MET A 332 -5.56 1.12 -10.28
C MET A 332 -6.28 1.69 -11.50
N GLN A 333 -5.61 2.52 -12.29
CA GLN A 333 -6.18 3.05 -13.52
C GLN A 333 -5.95 2.09 -14.69
N ILE A 334 -7.04 1.73 -15.37
CA ILE A 334 -6.97 1.00 -16.65
C ILE A 334 -7.07 1.98 -17.82
N PRO A 335 -6.36 1.70 -18.93
CA PRO A 335 -6.29 2.62 -20.06
C PRO A 335 -7.52 2.47 -20.98
N ALA A 336 -7.72 3.43 -21.89
CA ALA A 336 -8.76 3.37 -22.91
C ALA A 336 -8.47 2.28 -23.97
N SER A 337 -9.46 2.02 -24.83
CA SER A 337 -9.36 1.07 -25.96
C SER A 337 -8.09 1.28 -26.81
N GLY A 338 -7.37 0.18 -27.08
CA GLY A 338 -6.15 0.17 -27.89
C GLY A 338 -4.92 0.78 -27.20
N ARG A 339 -5.02 1.09 -25.91
CA ARG A 339 -3.94 1.68 -25.09
C ARG A 339 -3.42 0.68 -24.06
N ARG A 340 -2.27 1.01 -23.49
CA ARG A 340 -1.56 0.19 -22.51
C ARG A 340 -1.24 1.00 -21.26
N SER A 341 -1.16 0.32 -20.12
CA SER A 341 -0.77 0.90 -18.83
C SER A 341 0.19 -0.04 -18.14
N LEU A 342 1.23 0.48 -17.51
CA LEU A 342 2.16 -0.30 -16.71
C LEU A 342 1.87 0.00 -15.23
N ILE A 343 1.06 -0.85 -14.61
CA ILE A 343 0.55 -0.61 -13.26
C ILE A 343 1.41 -1.29 -12.21
N ASN A 344 1.32 -0.85 -10.96
CA ASN A 344 2.02 -1.50 -9.86
C ASN A 344 1.26 -2.64 -9.19
N ASN A 345 2.01 -3.44 -8.44
CA ASN A 345 1.45 -4.10 -7.27
C ASN A 345 1.46 -3.08 -6.11
N PRO A 346 0.30 -2.54 -5.70
CA PRO A 346 0.23 -1.50 -4.66
C PRO A 346 0.54 -2.04 -3.26
N PHE A 347 0.63 -3.36 -3.10
CA PHE A 347 0.79 -4.01 -1.80
C PHE A 347 2.26 -4.37 -1.53
N GLY A 348 2.67 -4.29 -0.26
CA GLY A 348 4.01 -4.67 0.18
C GLY A 348 4.24 -6.19 0.27
N VAL A 349 3.40 -7.00 -0.40
CA VAL A 349 3.44 -8.47 -0.39
C VAL A 349 3.18 -8.99 -1.80
N ASP A 350 3.62 -10.22 -2.07
CA ASP A 350 3.28 -10.91 -3.32
C ASP A 350 1.76 -11.15 -3.39
N VAL A 351 1.19 -10.86 -4.56
CA VAL A 351 -0.26 -10.95 -4.79
C VAL A 351 -0.57 -11.83 -5.99
N MET A 352 -1.74 -12.48 -5.99
CA MET A 352 -2.18 -13.22 -7.16
C MET A 352 -2.73 -12.27 -8.22
N LEU A 353 -2.58 -12.63 -9.49
CA LEU A 353 -3.16 -11.88 -10.61
C LEU A 353 -4.69 -11.72 -10.45
N SER A 354 -5.37 -12.75 -9.96
CA SER A 354 -6.80 -12.75 -9.64
C SER A 354 -7.20 -11.74 -8.56
N ASP A 355 -6.29 -11.37 -7.65
CA ASP A 355 -6.55 -10.37 -6.61
C ASP A 355 -6.37 -8.94 -7.15
N LEU A 356 -5.46 -8.75 -8.11
CA LEU A 356 -5.23 -7.45 -8.77
C LEU A 356 -6.34 -7.08 -9.75
N ILE A 357 -6.89 -8.07 -10.46
CA ILE A 357 -8.07 -7.88 -11.33
C ILE A 357 -9.17 -8.85 -10.85
N PRO A 358 -9.89 -8.49 -9.76
CA PRO A 358 -10.91 -9.34 -9.17
C PRO A 358 -12.16 -9.43 -10.05
N SER A 359 -12.94 -10.51 -9.88
CA SER A 359 -14.14 -10.79 -10.68
C SER A 359 -15.14 -9.63 -10.75
N VAL A 360 -15.24 -8.83 -9.69
CA VAL A 360 -16.17 -7.68 -9.62
C VAL A 360 -15.93 -6.66 -10.75
N ASN A 361 -14.68 -6.60 -11.23
CA ASN A 361 -14.20 -5.70 -12.26
C ASN A 361 -14.29 -6.30 -13.67
N LEU A 362 -14.73 -7.55 -13.82
CA LEU A 362 -14.81 -8.23 -15.10
C LEU A 362 -16.16 -7.97 -15.78
N THR A 363 -16.15 -7.91 -17.12
CA THR A 363 -17.35 -7.82 -17.97
C THR A 363 -17.13 -8.60 -19.26
N ASN A 364 -18.20 -9.17 -19.82
CA ASN A 364 -18.28 -9.66 -21.20
C ASN A 364 -19.23 -8.80 -22.04
N ASP A 365 -19.84 -7.77 -21.44
CA ASP A 365 -20.66 -6.79 -22.14
C ASP A 365 -19.76 -5.67 -22.65
N THR A 366 -19.66 -5.56 -23.98
CA THR A 366 -18.85 -4.53 -24.64
C THR A 366 -19.40 -3.11 -24.46
N ASN A 367 -20.58 -2.94 -23.86
CA ASN A 367 -21.11 -1.63 -23.49
C ASN A 367 -20.63 -1.16 -22.11
N ASP A 368 -20.14 -2.08 -21.26
CA ASP A 368 -19.59 -1.73 -19.94
C ASP A 368 -18.13 -1.27 -20.07
N SER A 369 -17.97 -0.09 -20.67
CA SER A 369 -16.67 0.50 -21.03
C SER A 369 -15.65 0.65 -19.88
N ALA A 370 -16.11 0.64 -18.63
CA ALA A 370 -15.30 0.88 -17.44
C ALA A 370 -14.72 -0.41 -16.81
N LYS A 371 -15.20 -1.59 -17.22
CA LYS A 371 -14.78 -2.89 -16.68
C LYS A 371 -13.85 -3.66 -17.60
N TRP A 372 -13.03 -4.54 -17.02
CA TRP A 372 -12.08 -5.40 -17.73
C TRP A 372 -12.79 -6.44 -18.61
N LEU A 373 -12.52 -6.44 -19.92
CA LEU A 373 -13.19 -7.29 -20.89
C LEU A 373 -12.63 -8.72 -20.83
N VAL A 374 -13.53 -9.68 -20.71
CA VAL A 374 -13.24 -11.12 -20.73
C VAL A 374 -13.82 -11.77 -21.98
N SER A 375 -13.14 -12.78 -22.49
CA SER A 375 -13.56 -13.57 -23.65
C SER A 375 -12.77 -14.86 -23.69
N GLU A 376 -13.38 -15.93 -24.19
CA GLU A 376 -12.67 -17.18 -24.48
C GLU A 376 -11.53 -16.95 -25.51
N ASP A 377 -11.70 -15.95 -26.38
CA ASP A 377 -10.69 -15.53 -27.35
C ASP A 377 -9.74 -14.48 -26.77
N GLN A 378 -8.45 -14.81 -26.78
CA GLN A 378 -7.37 -13.93 -26.29
C GLN A 378 -7.26 -12.61 -27.06
N GLU A 379 -7.66 -12.57 -28.34
CA GLU A 379 -7.55 -11.37 -29.20
C GLU A 379 -8.65 -10.35 -28.89
N ILE A 380 -9.76 -10.81 -28.30
CA ILE A 380 -10.88 -9.97 -27.90
C ILE A 380 -10.75 -9.58 -26.42
N ALA A 381 -10.38 -10.54 -25.57
CA ALA A 381 -10.19 -10.28 -24.14
C ALA A 381 -9.06 -9.27 -23.91
N ASP A 382 -9.16 -8.48 -22.86
CA ASP A 382 -8.02 -7.67 -22.43
C ASP A 382 -6.89 -8.57 -21.92
N ASN A 383 -5.67 -8.09 -22.07
CA ASN A 383 -4.48 -8.88 -21.76
C ASN A 383 -3.67 -8.26 -20.63
N VAL A 384 -3.03 -9.15 -19.86
CA VAL A 384 -2.08 -8.81 -18.81
C VAL A 384 -0.74 -9.44 -19.12
N GLY A 385 0.31 -8.64 -19.18
CA GLY A 385 1.69 -9.06 -19.29
C GLY A 385 2.37 -9.08 -17.92
N ILE A 386 3.06 -10.18 -17.61
CA ILE A 386 3.97 -10.30 -16.47
C ILE A 386 5.39 -10.49 -17.01
N LEU A 387 6.33 -9.65 -16.58
CA LEU A 387 7.74 -9.76 -16.97
C LEU A 387 8.50 -10.59 -15.94
N ASN A 388 8.92 -11.80 -16.32
CA ASN A 388 9.74 -12.67 -15.48
C ASN A 388 11.08 -12.94 -16.17
N ASN A 389 12.17 -12.50 -15.53
CA ASN A 389 13.55 -12.68 -16.01
C ASN A 389 13.74 -12.23 -17.47
N GLY A 390 13.21 -11.06 -17.81
CA GLY A 390 13.29 -10.51 -19.18
C GLY A 390 12.32 -11.12 -20.19
N VAL A 391 11.50 -12.10 -19.80
CA VAL A 391 10.51 -12.73 -20.67
C VAL A 391 9.09 -12.29 -20.31
N TRP A 392 8.40 -11.69 -21.27
CA TRP A 392 6.99 -11.37 -21.13
C TRP A 392 6.14 -12.62 -21.25
N THR A 393 5.26 -12.82 -20.27
CA THR A 393 4.22 -13.84 -20.31
C THR A 393 2.87 -13.15 -20.32
N THR A 394 2.06 -13.43 -21.33
CA THR A 394 0.74 -12.84 -21.50
C THR A 394 -0.36 -13.75 -20.96
N TYR A 395 -1.30 -13.15 -20.25
CA TYR A 395 -2.47 -13.77 -19.66
C TYR A 395 -3.74 -13.04 -20.12
N TRP A 396 -4.86 -13.75 -20.18
CA TRP A 396 -6.20 -13.17 -20.36
C TRP A 396 -7.20 -13.95 -19.51
N HIS A 397 -8.42 -13.44 -19.38
CA HIS A 397 -9.47 -14.09 -18.62
C HIS A 397 -10.61 -14.51 -19.55
N ASP A 398 -11.05 -15.77 -19.44
CA ASP A 398 -12.03 -16.38 -20.35
C ASP A 398 -13.51 -16.06 -20.03
N GLY A 399 -13.78 -15.53 -18.84
CA GLY A 399 -15.12 -15.18 -18.35
C GLY A 399 -15.69 -16.16 -17.33
N THR A 400 -15.01 -17.27 -17.05
CA THR A 400 -15.37 -18.20 -15.98
C THR A 400 -15.46 -17.47 -14.64
N ASN A 401 -16.56 -17.65 -13.91
CA ASN A 401 -16.72 -17.07 -12.56
C ASN A 401 -16.58 -15.52 -12.50
N MET A 402 -16.91 -14.80 -13.58
CA MET A 402 -16.96 -13.34 -13.58
C MET A 402 -18.08 -12.76 -12.69
N GLY A 403 -19.11 -13.55 -12.36
CA GLY A 403 -20.24 -13.15 -11.51
C GLY A 403 -19.96 -13.13 -10.01
N ILE A 404 -18.72 -13.44 -9.57
CA ILE A 404 -18.38 -13.48 -8.14
C ILE A 404 -18.53 -12.07 -7.54
N THR A 405 -19.32 -12.00 -6.48
CA THR A 405 -19.55 -10.79 -5.68
C THR A 405 -18.88 -10.86 -4.31
N GLU A 406 -18.68 -12.07 -3.79
CA GLU A 406 -17.92 -12.34 -2.58
C GLU A 406 -16.98 -13.52 -2.85
N GLN A 407 -15.67 -13.29 -2.75
CA GLN A 407 -14.69 -14.35 -2.92
C GLN A 407 -14.75 -15.31 -1.74
N ALA A 408 -14.75 -16.61 -2.02
CA ALA A 408 -14.67 -17.63 -1.01
C ALA A 408 -13.28 -17.65 -0.37
N THR A 409 -13.22 -17.77 0.95
CA THR A 409 -11.97 -17.86 1.72
C THR A 409 -12.00 -19.06 2.65
N LEU A 410 -10.83 -19.59 2.98
CA LEU A 410 -10.69 -20.74 3.87
C LEU A 410 -9.37 -20.64 4.64
N THR A 411 -9.32 -21.25 5.82
CA THR A 411 -8.07 -21.44 6.54
C THR A 411 -7.64 -22.90 6.51
N ALA A 412 -6.33 -23.09 6.54
CA ALA A 412 -5.73 -24.41 6.63
C ALA A 412 -4.92 -24.52 7.93
N ARG A 413 -4.75 -25.76 8.39
CA ARG A 413 -3.81 -26.12 9.46
C ARG A 413 -2.68 -26.98 8.90
N MET A 414 -1.70 -27.34 9.73
CA MET A 414 -0.64 -28.27 9.34
C MET A 414 -1.22 -29.57 8.76
N GLY A 415 -0.52 -30.17 7.79
CA GLY A 415 -0.97 -31.39 7.13
C GLY A 415 -0.97 -32.58 8.09
N THR A 416 -2.10 -33.30 8.16
CA THR A 416 -2.25 -34.49 9.02
C THR A 416 -2.21 -35.82 8.28
N GLY A 417 -2.10 -35.77 6.96
CA GLY A 417 -1.90 -36.96 6.13
C GLY A 417 -0.47 -37.50 6.22
N VAL A 418 -0.24 -38.64 5.55
CA VAL A 418 1.08 -39.27 5.47
C VAL A 418 2.12 -38.26 4.96
N ALA A 419 3.27 -38.20 5.62
CA ALA A 419 4.35 -37.25 5.32
C ALA A 419 3.96 -35.76 5.38
N GLY A 420 2.99 -35.40 6.24
CA GLY A 420 2.54 -34.01 6.38
C GLY A 420 1.78 -33.52 5.15
N SER A 421 1.01 -34.40 4.53
CA SER A 421 0.16 -34.05 3.38
C SER A 421 -1.19 -33.47 3.84
N ILE A 422 -1.77 -32.58 3.03
CA ILE A 422 -3.03 -31.92 3.32
C ILE A 422 -4.19 -32.88 3.08
N THR A 423 -5.09 -32.97 4.07
CA THR A 423 -6.32 -33.76 3.98
C THR A 423 -7.55 -32.85 4.03
N PRO A 424 -8.75 -33.35 3.66
CA PRO A 424 -9.99 -32.58 3.82
C PRO A 424 -10.29 -32.12 5.25
N GLN A 425 -9.68 -32.74 6.27
CA GLN A 425 -9.83 -32.34 7.68
C GLN A 425 -8.91 -31.17 8.07
N ASP A 426 -8.01 -30.78 7.18
CA ASP A 426 -7.00 -29.73 7.42
C ASP A 426 -7.40 -28.38 6.84
N ILE A 427 -8.62 -28.28 6.29
CA ILE A 427 -9.22 -27.05 5.78
C ILE A 427 -10.54 -26.73 6.49
N SER A 428 -10.86 -25.45 6.62
CA SER A 428 -12.12 -25.02 7.24
C SER A 428 -12.65 -23.71 6.65
N MET A 429 -13.97 -23.67 6.44
CA MET A 429 -14.76 -22.50 6.01
C MET A 429 -15.98 -22.29 6.91
N SER A 430 -15.87 -22.71 8.16
CA SER A 430 -16.95 -22.67 9.15
C SER A 430 -17.10 -21.28 9.76
N SER A 431 -18.30 -20.99 10.24
CA SER A 431 -18.58 -19.81 11.04
C SER A 431 -19.59 -20.15 12.13
N GLY A 432 -19.65 -19.32 13.16
CA GLY A 432 -20.57 -19.52 14.27
C GLY A 432 -20.76 -18.29 15.14
N GLN A 433 -21.79 -18.35 15.98
CA GLN A 433 -22.09 -17.33 16.98
C GLN A 433 -21.30 -17.59 18.26
N ILE A 434 -20.81 -16.53 18.88
CA ILE A 434 -20.15 -16.56 20.19
C ILE A 434 -21.20 -16.23 21.24
N THR A 435 -21.37 -17.16 22.18
CA THR A 435 -22.34 -17.01 23.28
C THR A 435 -21.70 -16.50 24.56
N ALA A 436 -20.39 -16.71 24.75
CA ALA A 436 -19.63 -16.18 25.88
C ALA A 436 -18.13 -16.14 25.57
N MET A 437 -17.40 -15.27 26.28
CA MET A 437 -15.94 -15.27 26.32
C MET A 437 -15.45 -15.08 27.75
N THR A 438 -14.39 -15.78 28.12
CA THR A 438 -13.74 -15.58 29.42
C THR A 438 -12.83 -14.34 29.41
N ASN A 439 -12.61 -13.77 30.59
CA ASN A 439 -11.69 -12.66 30.80
C ASN A 439 -10.62 -13.04 31.84
N PRO A 440 -9.66 -13.93 31.50
CA PRO A 440 -8.72 -14.45 32.48
C PRO A 440 -7.65 -13.43 32.86
N ASN A 441 -7.14 -13.53 34.10
CA ASN A 441 -5.94 -12.82 34.57
C ASN A 441 -4.65 -13.32 33.92
N SER A 442 -4.59 -14.62 33.63
CA SER A 442 -3.46 -15.30 32.99
C SER A 442 -3.99 -16.43 32.12
N GLY A 443 -3.37 -16.65 30.96
CA GLY A 443 -3.80 -17.63 29.98
C GLY A 443 -4.63 -17.03 28.85
N ASN A 444 -5.23 -17.92 28.06
CA ASN A 444 -5.94 -17.57 26.83
C ASN A 444 -7.43 -17.30 27.08
N ILE A 445 -8.03 -16.40 26.30
CA ILE A 445 -9.48 -16.26 26.22
C ILE A 445 -10.07 -17.58 25.73
N VAL A 446 -11.07 -18.10 26.45
CA VAL A 446 -11.89 -19.23 26.04
C VAL A 446 -13.18 -18.66 25.44
N VAL A 447 -13.45 -19.03 24.20
CA VAL A 447 -14.65 -18.68 23.46
C VAL A 447 -15.65 -19.82 23.55
N SER A 448 -16.89 -19.52 23.92
CA SER A 448 -18.00 -20.47 23.91
C SER A 448 -18.81 -20.32 22.63
N SER A 449 -18.88 -21.40 21.86
CA SER A 449 -19.68 -21.51 20.63
C SER A 449 -20.10 -22.97 20.42
N PRO A 450 -21.37 -23.32 20.68
CA PRO A 450 -21.81 -24.70 20.60
C PRO A 450 -21.70 -25.31 19.19
N ASN A 451 -21.31 -26.58 19.11
CA ASN A 451 -21.25 -27.39 17.87
C ASN A 451 -20.37 -26.82 16.74
N HIS A 452 -19.29 -26.11 17.06
CA HIS A 452 -18.49 -25.40 16.06
C HIS A 452 -17.70 -26.30 15.09
N SER A 453 -17.49 -27.58 15.42
CA SER A 453 -16.74 -28.57 14.60
C SER A 453 -15.27 -28.21 14.25
N LEU A 454 -14.75 -27.11 14.80
CA LEU A 454 -13.34 -26.70 14.73
C LEU A 454 -12.37 -27.78 15.25
N ARG A 455 -11.12 -27.65 14.82
CA ARG A 455 -9.99 -28.50 15.23
C ARG A 455 -8.80 -27.62 15.59
N ARG A 456 -7.87 -28.18 16.36
CA ARG A 456 -6.67 -27.46 16.81
C ARG A 456 -5.82 -27.03 15.61
N GLY A 457 -5.28 -25.82 15.67
CA GLY A 457 -4.33 -25.26 14.69
C GLY A 457 -4.96 -24.48 13.54
N PHE A 458 -6.29 -24.34 13.51
CA PHE A 458 -6.93 -23.37 12.61
C PHE A 458 -6.73 -21.95 13.13
N VAL A 459 -6.88 -20.98 12.23
CA VAL A 459 -6.98 -19.57 12.58
C VAL A 459 -8.43 -19.15 12.46
N VAL A 460 -8.95 -18.49 13.50
CA VAL A 460 -10.31 -17.91 13.48
C VAL A 460 -10.21 -16.39 13.43
N PHE A 461 -11.12 -15.78 12.68
CA PHE A 461 -11.39 -14.35 12.75
C PHE A 461 -12.58 -14.11 13.67
N ILE A 462 -12.36 -13.36 14.75
CA ILE A 462 -13.40 -12.93 15.68
C ILE A 462 -13.82 -11.50 15.32
N SER A 463 -15.13 -11.26 15.24
CA SER A 463 -15.68 -9.93 14.95
C SER A 463 -16.88 -9.60 15.83
N GLY A 464 -17.07 -8.30 16.09
CA GLY A 464 -18.20 -7.79 16.86
C GLY A 464 -18.10 -8.06 18.36
N ALA A 465 -16.95 -8.51 18.88
CA ALA A 465 -16.78 -8.72 20.31
C ALA A 465 -16.65 -7.38 21.04
N PHE A 466 -17.55 -7.11 21.99
CA PHE A 466 -17.47 -5.94 22.86
C PHE A 466 -17.76 -6.34 24.31
N GLY A 467 -17.38 -5.47 25.24
CA GLY A 467 -17.48 -5.78 26.66
C GLY A 467 -17.24 -4.56 27.55
N HIS A 468 -17.56 -4.70 28.82
CA HIS A 468 -17.24 -3.70 29.83
C HIS A 468 -15.74 -3.82 30.19
N LYS A 469 -14.99 -2.72 30.02
CA LYS A 469 -13.55 -2.65 30.28
C LYS A 469 -13.24 -3.09 31.71
N THR A 470 -12.17 -3.88 31.88
CA THR A 470 -11.70 -4.34 33.20
C THR A 470 -10.27 -3.90 33.49
N ASN A 471 -9.94 -3.75 34.77
CA ASN A 471 -8.57 -3.58 35.23
C ASN A 471 -7.75 -4.90 35.13
N ASN A 472 -6.48 -4.85 35.56
CA ASN A 472 -5.60 -6.01 35.67
C ASN A 472 -5.53 -6.58 37.11
N GLY A 473 -6.51 -6.25 37.97
CA GLY A 473 -6.61 -6.75 39.34
C GLY A 473 -6.98 -8.23 39.39
N ASN A 474 -6.81 -8.88 40.55
CA ASN A 474 -7.17 -10.29 40.75
C ASN A 474 -8.13 -10.41 41.95
N PRO A 475 -9.45 -10.61 41.73
CA PRO A 475 -10.13 -10.76 40.44
C PRO A 475 -10.19 -9.46 39.64
N LYS A 476 -10.39 -9.56 38.33
CA LYS A 476 -10.62 -8.39 37.47
C LYS A 476 -11.92 -7.68 37.86
N GLN A 477 -11.89 -6.36 37.81
CA GLN A 477 -13.06 -5.52 38.11
C GLN A 477 -13.29 -4.53 36.96
N GLN A 478 -14.56 -4.19 36.72
CA GLN A 478 -14.93 -3.24 35.67
C GLN A 478 -14.50 -1.82 36.02
N VAL A 479 -14.14 -1.04 35.01
CA VAL A 479 -13.69 0.35 35.17
C VAL A 479 -14.37 1.31 34.21
N ASP A 480 -14.50 2.57 34.61
CA ASP A 480 -15.00 3.67 33.79
C ASP A 480 -13.92 4.24 32.84
N GLU A 481 -14.19 5.41 32.24
CA GLU A 481 -13.28 6.12 31.35
C GLU A 481 -11.97 6.56 32.04
N ASP A 482 -12.06 6.93 33.31
CA ASP A 482 -10.94 7.37 34.14
C ASP A 482 -10.15 6.20 34.75
N GLY A 483 -10.66 4.97 34.60
CA GLY A 483 -10.02 3.76 35.14
C GLY A 483 -10.39 3.48 36.61
N THR A 484 -11.40 4.17 37.15
CA THR A 484 -11.90 3.90 38.50
C THR A 484 -12.79 2.66 38.50
N THR A 485 -12.78 1.90 39.60
CA THR A 485 -13.54 0.64 39.68
C THR A 485 -15.02 0.92 39.89
N VAL A 486 -15.86 0.30 39.06
CA VAL A 486 -17.31 0.44 39.06
C VAL A 486 -18.02 -0.90 39.21
N PRO A 487 -19.29 -0.92 39.65
CA PRO A 487 -20.11 -2.13 39.69
C PRO A 487 -20.25 -2.79 38.31
N SER A 488 -20.48 -4.11 38.31
CA SER A 488 -20.69 -4.89 37.08
C SER A 488 -21.88 -4.34 36.27
N GLY A 489 -21.65 -4.14 34.98
CA GLY A 489 -22.63 -3.56 34.04
C GLY A 489 -22.51 -2.05 33.86
N GLN A 490 -21.68 -1.37 34.67
CA GLN A 490 -21.45 0.08 34.57
C GLN A 490 -20.07 0.44 34.00
N GLY A 491 -19.22 -0.54 33.66
CA GLY A 491 -17.92 -0.30 33.05
C GLY A 491 -18.02 0.32 31.66
N LEU A 492 -16.98 1.04 31.24
CA LEU A 492 -16.87 1.62 29.90
C LEU A 492 -17.00 0.52 28.84
N LEU A 493 -17.90 0.70 27.88
CA LEU A 493 -18.08 -0.24 26.77
C LEU A 493 -16.95 -0.06 25.76
N ILE A 494 -16.18 -1.13 25.53
CA ILE A 494 -15.06 -1.13 24.58
C ILE A 494 -15.16 -2.29 23.60
N SER A 495 -14.54 -2.12 22.42
CA SER A 495 -14.24 -3.27 21.56
C SER A 495 -13.28 -4.19 22.29
N SER A 496 -13.63 -5.47 22.34
CA SER A 496 -12.81 -6.50 22.98
C SER A 496 -11.50 -6.64 22.23
N ALA A 497 -10.43 -6.88 22.98
CA ALA A 497 -9.14 -7.25 22.42
C ALA A 497 -9.24 -8.59 21.64
N ALA A 498 -10.26 -9.42 21.92
CA ALA A 498 -10.51 -10.69 21.24
C ALA A 498 -10.84 -10.56 19.75
N ASN A 499 -11.17 -9.36 19.24
CA ASN A 499 -11.39 -9.16 17.80
C ASN A 499 -10.08 -9.31 17.02
N GLY A 500 -10.14 -9.97 15.86
CA GLY A 500 -8.98 -10.22 15.00
C GLY A 500 -8.73 -11.69 14.73
N PHE A 501 -7.55 -11.99 14.20
CA PHE A 501 -7.14 -13.34 13.79
C PHE A 501 -6.31 -14.01 14.87
N PHE A 502 -6.70 -15.22 15.29
CA PHE A 502 -5.98 -15.99 16.30
C PHE A 502 -5.94 -17.48 15.95
N GLU A 503 -4.79 -18.11 16.15
CA GLU A 503 -4.70 -19.58 16.14
C GLU A 503 -5.46 -20.14 17.36
N ILE A 504 -6.17 -21.25 17.16
CA ILE A 504 -6.98 -21.87 18.21
C ILE A 504 -6.37 -23.14 18.81
N ALA A 505 -6.58 -23.32 20.11
CA ALA A 505 -6.18 -24.50 20.87
C ALA A 505 -7.28 -24.96 21.85
N ASN A 506 -7.01 -26.04 22.59
CA ASN A 506 -7.86 -26.59 23.65
C ASN A 506 -9.35 -26.68 23.26
N ILE A 507 -9.58 -27.40 22.16
CA ILE A 507 -10.87 -27.48 21.48
C ILE A 507 -11.75 -28.53 22.15
N THR A 508 -12.98 -28.16 22.50
CA THR A 508 -14.08 -29.08 22.84
C THR A 508 -15.16 -28.99 21.77
N PRO A 509 -16.29 -29.73 21.82
CA PRO A 509 -17.39 -29.51 20.88
C PRO A 509 -18.03 -28.12 20.95
N ASN A 510 -17.83 -27.38 22.05
CA ASN A 510 -18.56 -26.14 22.34
C ASN A 510 -17.65 -24.96 22.72
N THR A 511 -16.33 -25.17 22.83
CA THR A 511 -15.39 -24.14 23.29
C THR A 511 -14.04 -24.28 22.62
N PHE A 512 -13.34 -23.16 22.48
CA PHE A 512 -11.94 -23.12 22.01
C PHE A 512 -11.18 -21.96 22.64
N GLU A 513 -9.86 -22.05 22.70
CA GLU A 513 -8.98 -20.99 23.21
C GLU A 513 -8.34 -20.19 22.09
N LEU A 514 -8.23 -18.87 22.29
CA LEU A 514 -7.46 -17.96 21.42
C LEU A 514 -6.01 -17.91 21.90
N LEU A 515 -5.09 -18.55 21.18
CA LEU A 515 -3.69 -18.66 21.60
C LEU A 515 -3.02 -17.29 21.74
N GLY A 516 -2.31 -17.11 22.87
CA GLY A 516 -1.51 -15.93 23.14
C GLY A 516 -2.33 -14.68 23.45
N LYS A 517 -3.65 -14.82 23.68
CA LYS A 517 -4.55 -13.69 23.85
C LYS A 517 -5.19 -13.64 25.23
N SER A 518 -4.92 -12.58 25.99
CA SER A 518 -5.60 -12.27 27.25
C SER A 518 -6.81 -11.35 27.05
N GLY A 519 -7.82 -11.50 27.90
CA GLY A 519 -9.01 -10.65 27.93
C GLY A 519 -8.74 -9.27 28.53
N ASN A 520 -9.49 -8.26 28.07
CA ASN A 520 -9.43 -6.88 28.58
C ASN A 520 -10.81 -6.33 28.98
N CYS A 521 -11.87 -7.11 28.80
CA CYS A 521 -13.23 -6.73 29.08
C CYS A 521 -14.08 -7.94 29.44
N ASP A 522 -15.13 -7.71 30.22
CA ASP A 522 -16.20 -8.67 30.44
C ASP A 522 -17.15 -8.63 29.24
N PHE A 523 -17.17 -9.72 28.48
CA PHE A 523 -17.93 -9.81 27.24
C PHE A 523 -19.43 -9.63 27.47
N THR A 524 -20.09 -8.89 26.58
CA THR A 524 -21.54 -8.74 26.53
C THR A 524 -22.01 -8.67 25.07
N GLY A 525 -23.30 -8.90 24.85
CA GLY A 525 -23.91 -8.87 23.51
C GLY A 525 -23.64 -10.13 22.68
N SER A 526 -23.56 -9.97 21.36
CA SER A 526 -23.30 -11.03 20.39
C SER A 526 -22.04 -10.74 19.60
N ALA A 527 -21.31 -11.80 19.25
CA ALA A 527 -20.14 -11.75 18.40
C ALA A 527 -20.10 -12.99 17.51
N THR A 528 -19.25 -12.99 16.49
CA THR A 528 -19.12 -14.09 15.55
C THR A 528 -17.67 -14.51 15.40
N TRP A 529 -17.48 -15.78 15.03
CA TRP A 529 -16.22 -16.29 14.55
C TRP A 529 -16.38 -16.88 13.15
N LYS A 530 -15.33 -16.84 12.34
CA LYS A 530 -15.25 -17.56 11.07
C LYS A 530 -13.82 -18.04 10.79
N THR A 531 -13.70 -19.15 10.08
CA THR A 531 -12.44 -19.65 9.50
C THR A 531 -12.38 -19.43 7.98
N GLY A 532 -13.41 -18.82 7.39
CA GLY A 532 -13.55 -18.57 5.96
C GLY A 532 -14.95 -18.10 5.58
N SER A 533 -15.18 -17.85 4.29
CA SER A 533 -16.48 -17.60 3.69
C SER A 533 -16.70 -18.52 2.50
N ARG A 534 -17.94 -19.01 2.31
CA ARG A 534 -18.30 -19.82 1.13
C ARG A 534 -18.35 -19.01 -0.17
N GLY A 535 -18.29 -17.69 -0.08
CA GLY A 535 -18.39 -16.78 -1.22
C GLY A 535 -19.75 -16.84 -1.91
N ASN A 536 -19.91 -15.99 -2.92
CA ASN A 536 -21.15 -15.85 -3.67
C ASN A 536 -20.88 -15.43 -5.13
N GLY A 537 -21.75 -15.88 -6.04
CA GLY A 537 -21.70 -15.55 -7.47
C GLY A 537 -20.84 -16.48 -8.33
N TYR A 538 -20.46 -17.64 -7.81
CA TYR A 538 -19.75 -18.66 -8.59
C TYR A 538 -20.68 -19.38 -9.57
N THR A 539 -20.28 -19.50 -10.82
CA THR A 539 -21.00 -20.23 -11.87
C THR A 539 -20.30 -21.53 -12.29
N SER A 540 -19.07 -21.74 -11.84
CA SER A 540 -18.23 -22.90 -12.17
C SER A 540 -17.32 -23.27 -10.99
N SER A 541 -16.76 -24.48 -11.02
CA SER A 541 -15.81 -24.92 -10.01
C SER A 541 -14.61 -23.97 -9.89
N ALA A 542 -14.13 -23.78 -8.65
CA ALA A 542 -12.94 -23.01 -8.35
C ALA A 542 -11.78 -23.94 -7.97
N TYR A 543 -10.57 -23.38 -7.91
CA TYR A 543 -9.35 -24.14 -7.64
C TYR A 543 -8.72 -23.70 -6.32
N VAL A 544 -8.29 -24.67 -5.53
CA VAL A 544 -7.66 -24.44 -4.23
C VAL A 544 -6.15 -24.67 -4.35
N VAL A 545 -5.37 -23.69 -3.91
CA VAL A 545 -3.89 -23.76 -3.91
C VAL A 545 -3.37 -23.46 -2.50
N PHE A 546 -2.35 -24.21 -2.07
CA PHE A 546 -1.73 -24.05 -0.75
C PHE A 546 -0.29 -23.55 -0.89
N LEU A 547 0.04 -22.46 -0.19
CA LEU A 547 1.35 -21.83 -0.20
C LEU A 547 1.94 -21.73 1.21
N GLY A 548 3.24 -21.99 1.35
CA GLY A 548 3.94 -21.97 2.64
C GLY A 548 3.75 -23.25 3.46
N GLY A 549 3.82 -23.16 4.78
CA GLY A 549 3.65 -24.31 5.68
C GLY A 549 4.82 -25.31 5.69
N GLY A 550 5.92 -25.02 4.99
CA GLY A 550 7.07 -25.92 4.80
C GLY A 550 6.86 -27.01 3.74
N GLY A 551 5.66 -27.13 3.16
CA GLY A 551 5.30 -28.16 2.19
C GLY A 551 5.17 -27.65 0.76
N GLN A 552 4.95 -28.57 -0.18
CA GLN A 552 4.75 -28.28 -1.60
C GLN A 552 3.73 -29.22 -2.26
N GLY A 553 3.13 -28.74 -3.36
CA GLY A 553 2.35 -29.57 -4.28
C GLY A 553 0.91 -29.90 -3.87
N ALA A 554 0.38 -29.30 -2.79
CA ALA A 554 -1.03 -29.47 -2.44
C ALA A 554 -1.94 -28.62 -3.34
N ALA A 555 -3.02 -29.22 -3.82
CA ALA A 555 -4.04 -28.60 -4.66
C ALA A 555 -5.42 -29.26 -4.46
N GLY A 556 -6.49 -28.53 -4.76
CA GLY A 556 -7.84 -29.05 -4.70
C GLY A 556 -8.79 -28.36 -5.67
N ILE A 557 -10.02 -28.88 -5.75
CA ILE A 557 -11.13 -28.33 -6.52
C ILE A 557 -12.27 -28.04 -5.56
N ALA A 558 -12.78 -26.82 -5.60
CA ALA A 558 -13.99 -26.41 -4.90
C ALA A 558 -15.19 -26.54 -5.83
N TYR A 559 -16.16 -27.36 -5.43
CA TYR A 559 -17.42 -27.55 -6.16
C TYR A 559 -18.49 -26.63 -5.62
N MET A 560 -19.23 -26.03 -6.53
CA MET A 560 -20.19 -24.97 -6.23
C MET A 560 -21.62 -25.50 -6.28
N SER A 561 -22.47 -24.98 -5.40
CA SER A 561 -23.91 -25.17 -5.46
C SER A 561 -24.60 -23.89 -5.02
N GLY A 562 -25.62 -23.45 -5.77
CA GLY A 562 -26.36 -22.22 -5.46
C GLY A 562 -25.51 -20.94 -5.48
N GLY A 563 -24.40 -20.90 -6.22
CA GLY A 563 -23.53 -19.72 -6.30
C GLY A 563 -22.40 -19.67 -5.27
N SER A 564 -22.28 -20.66 -4.39
CA SER A 564 -21.29 -20.67 -3.30
C SER A 564 -20.56 -22.00 -3.20
N VAL A 565 -19.42 -22.02 -2.51
CA VAL A 565 -18.65 -23.24 -2.26
C VAL A 565 -19.47 -24.21 -1.41
N ASN A 566 -19.75 -25.38 -1.98
CA ASN A 566 -20.48 -26.45 -1.32
C ASN A 566 -19.51 -27.46 -0.68
N SER A 567 -18.51 -27.90 -1.44
CA SER A 567 -17.52 -28.88 -1.00
C SER A 567 -16.15 -28.62 -1.65
N ILE A 568 -15.09 -29.12 -1.01
CA ILE A 568 -13.72 -29.07 -1.54
C ILE A 568 -13.15 -30.47 -1.56
N THR A 569 -12.64 -30.88 -2.73
CA THR A 569 -11.92 -32.13 -2.91
C THR A 569 -10.44 -31.83 -3.09
N ILE A 570 -9.60 -32.41 -2.23
CA ILE A 570 -8.15 -32.35 -2.40
C ILE A 570 -7.75 -33.33 -3.51
N THR A 571 -7.25 -32.80 -4.63
CA THR A 571 -6.86 -33.59 -5.81
C THR A 571 -5.40 -34.01 -5.74
N SER A 572 -4.56 -33.16 -5.17
CA SER A 572 -3.16 -33.46 -4.85
C SER A 572 -2.94 -33.08 -3.39
N PRO A 573 -2.64 -34.03 -2.50
CA PRO A 573 -2.48 -33.72 -1.08
C PRO A 573 -1.12 -33.09 -0.76
N GLY A 574 -0.17 -33.10 -1.69
CA GLY A 574 1.19 -32.57 -1.50
C GLY A 574 1.96 -33.32 -0.42
N TYR A 575 3.06 -32.73 0.06
CA TYR A 575 3.88 -33.30 1.15
C TYR A 575 4.63 -32.19 1.91
N GLY A 576 5.03 -32.47 3.16
CA GLY A 576 5.93 -31.62 3.95
C GLY A 576 5.29 -30.43 4.68
N TYR A 577 3.95 -30.33 4.72
CA TYR A 577 3.23 -29.23 5.40
C TYR A 577 3.29 -29.39 6.93
N SER A 578 4.43 -29.03 7.51
CA SER A 578 4.73 -29.12 8.95
C SER A 578 4.18 -27.96 9.78
N SER A 579 3.80 -26.86 9.13
CA SER A 579 3.06 -25.73 9.72
C SER A 579 1.85 -25.37 8.85
N ALA A 580 0.97 -24.50 9.35
CA ALA A 580 -0.23 -24.09 8.63
C ALA A 580 0.13 -23.34 7.33
N PRO A 581 -0.25 -23.85 6.14
CA PRO A 581 -0.11 -23.09 4.90
C PRO A 581 -1.22 -22.03 4.77
N LYS A 582 -0.99 -21.03 3.91
CA LYS A 582 -2.07 -20.19 3.41
C LYS A 582 -2.79 -20.94 2.29
N ALA A 583 -4.13 -20.91 2.31
CA ALA A 583 -4.95 -21.56 1.29
C ALA A 583 -5.75 -20.50 0.54
N PHE A 584 -5.71 -20.57 -0.78
CA PHE A 584 -6.36 -19.61 -1.67
C PHE A 584 -7.39 -20.32 -2.54
N ILE A 585 -8.60 -19.76 -2.63
CA ILE A 585 -9.61 -20.19 -3.60
C ILE A 585 -9.56 -19.23 -4.78
N ASN A 586 -9.10 -19.75 -5.91
CA ASN A 586 -9.02 -19.02 -7.17
C ASN A 586 -10.28 -19.28 -7.99
N SER A 587 -10.91 -18.21 -8.46
CA SER A 587 -12.09 -18.25 -9.34
C SER A 587 -11.88 -19.11 -10.58
N GLY A 588 -10.64 -19.32 -11.02
CA GLY A 588 -10.36 -19.88 -12.34
C GLY A 588 -10.54 -18.82 -13.43
N GLY A 589 -10.47 -19.25 -14.68
CA GLY A 589 -10.73 -18.41 -15.85
C GLY A 589 -9.50 -17.71 -16.45
N TRP A 590 -8.47 -17.44 -15.65
CA TRP A 590 -7.18 -16.96 -16.18
C TRP A 590 -6.53 -18.01 -17.10
N ARG A 591 -6.05 -17.56 -18.25
CA ARG A 591 -5.38 -18.35 -19.29
C ARG A 591 -4.02 -17.73 -19.61
N ARG A 592 -3.12 -18.53 -20.20
CA ARG A 592 -1.77 -18.10 -20.58
C ARG A 592 -1.51 -18.43 -22.04
N VAL A 593 -0.94 -17.48 -22.77
CA VAL A 593 -0.67 -17.65 -24.20
C VAL A 593 0.32 -18.81 -24.37
N GLY A 594 0.02 -19.72 -25.30
CA GLY A 594 0.85 -20.89 -25.60
C GLY A 594 0.78 -22.04 -24.58
N ALA A 595 -0.16 -22.03 -23.63
CA ALA A 595 -0.29 -23.08 -22.60
C ALA A 595 -1.53 -23.98 -22.73
N GLY A 596 -2.29 -23.85 -23.81
CA GLY A 596 -3.56 -24.56 -24.01
C GLY A 596 -4.69 -24.08 -23.11
N ASN A 597 -5.74 -24.89 -22.96
CA ASN A 597 -7.01 -24.48 -22.32
C ASN A 597 -7.04 -24.62 -20.79
N SER A 598 -5.93 -24.92 -20.14
CA SER A 598 -5.90 -25.10 -18.68
C SER A 598 -5.86 -23.75 -17.96
N PRO A 599 -6.65 -23.58 -16.86
CA PRO A 599 -6.62 -22.34 -16.08
C PRO A 599 -5.29 -22.17 -15.34
N PHE A 600 -4.81 -20.92 -15.27
CA PHE A 600 -3.62 -20.52 -14.52
C PHE A 600 -4.03 -19.85 -13.21
N ASN A 601 -3.93 -20.59 -12.10
CA ASN A 601 -4.45 -20.17 -10.80
C ASN A 601 -3.39 -19.65 -9.82
N ASN A 602 -2.12 -19.58 -10.23
CA ASN A 602 -0.98 -19.26 -9.36
C ASN A 602 -0.01 -18.25 -9.98
N ALA A 603 -0.48 -17.44 -10.94
CA ALA A 603 0.30 -16.32 -11.45
C ALA A 603 0.46 -15.28 -10.34
N LEU A 604 1.70 -15.14 -9.85
CA LEU A 604 2.06 -14.20 -8.79
C LEU A 604 2.67 -12.94 -9.39
N VAL A 605 2.33 -11.80 -8.77
CA VAL A 605 2.95 -10.51 -8.99
C VAL A 605 3.71 -10.15 -7.72
N PRO A 606 5.06 -10.16 -7.75
CA PRO A 606 5.85 -9.89 -6.56
C PRO A 606 5.61 -8.50 -5.96
N ALA A 607 5.90 -8.35 -4.66
CA ALA A 607 5.95 -7.04 -4.02
C ALA A 607 6.89 -6.08 -4.77
N GLY A 608 6.45 -4.84 -4.98
CA GLY A 608 7.16 -3.80 -5.74
C GLY A 608 7.54 -4.15 -7.18
N SER A 609 6.79 -5.07 -7.78
CA SER A 609 6.74 -5.25 -9.23
C SER A 609 5.44 -4.66 -9.80
N GLY A 610 5.05 -5.08 -11.00
CA GLY A 610 3.89 -4.55 -11.70
C GLY A 610 3.42 -5.41 -12.86
N LEU A 611 2.37 -4.93 -13.53
CA LEU A 611 1.69 -5.61 -14.63
C LEU A 611 1.58 -4.68 -15.83
N LEU A 612 1.83 -5.21 -17.02
CA LEU A 612 1.46 -4.52 -18.26
C LEU A 612 0.02 -4.85 -18.61
N LEU A 613 -0.83 -3.84 -18.71
CA LEU A 613 -2.21 -3.97 -19.17
C LEU A 613 -2.29 -3.58 -20.64
N THR A 614 -2.99 -4.38 -21.42
CA THR A 614 -3.35 -4.07 -22.82
C THR A 614 -4.85 -4.14 -22.96
N ARG A 615 -5.46 -3.03 -23.31
CA ARG A 615 -6.92 -2.89 -23.43
C ARG A 615 -7.36 -3.18 -24.86
N ASN A 616 -7.91 -4.37 -25.09
CA ASN A 616 -8.54 -4.79 -26.34
C ASN A 616 -10.04 -4.47 -26.38
N HIS A 617 -10.63 -4.08 -25.24
CA HIS A 617 -12.03 -3.67 -25.16
C HIS A 617 -12.39 -2.57 -26.17
N PRO A 618 -13.26 -2.82 -27.16
CA PRO A 618 -13.45 -1.92 -28.30
C PRO A 618 -14.00 -0.55 -27.89
N ALA A 619 -14.94 -0.51 -26.95
CA ALA A 619 -15.48 0.72 -26.37
C ALA A 619 -14.84 1.09 -25.01
N GLY A 620 -13.64 0.59 -24.70
CA GLY A 620 -13.03 0.75 -23.38
C GLY A 620 -12.71 2.22 -23.07
N SER A 621 -13.21 2.73 -21.94
CA SER A 621 -12.88 4.06 -21.42
C SER A 621 -11.79 3.95 -20.35
N VAL A 622 -11.13 5.07 -20.03
CA VAL A 622 -10.23 5.13 -18.87
C VAL A 622 -11.07 4.98 -17.61
N ALA A 623 -10.69 4.08 -16.72
CA ALA A 623 -11.44 3.80 -15.51
C ALA A 623 -10.54 3.42 -14.34
N LEU A 624 -11.08 3.53 -13.12
CA LEU A 624 -10.43 3.08 -11.89
C LEU A 624 -11.03 1.75 -11.47
N LEU A 625 -10.21 0.70 -11.41
CA LEU A 625 -10.59 -0.61 -10.90
C LEU A 625 -10.24 -0.70 -9.41
N GLY A 626 -11.19 -1.18 -8.61
CA GLY A 626 -10.98 -1.42 -7.19
C GLY A 626 -10.17 -2.70 -6.98
N VAL A 627 -9.15 -2.63 -6.13
CA VAL A 627 -8.26 -3.74 -5.82
C VAL A 627 -8.30 -4.01 -4.33
N SER A 628 -8.71 -5.22 -3.97
CA SER A 628 -8.82 -5.64 -2.57
C SER A 628 -7.48 -6.06 -2.02
N ASN A 629 -7.17 -5.67 -0.79
CA ASN A 629 -5.93 -6.11 -0.16
C ASN A 629 -6.00 -7.61 0.20
N PRO A 630 -5.08 -8.45 -0.28
CA PRO A 630 -5.09 -9.88 0.01
C PRO A 630 -4.82 -10.19 1.49
N SER A 631 -4.22 -9.26 2.27
CA SER A 631 -4.04 -9.43 3.71
C SER A 631 -5.34 -9.25 4.52
N LYS A 632 -6.44 -8.81 3.91
CA LYS A 632 -7.77 -8.83 4.53
C LYS A 632 -8.40 -10.24 4.53
N GLN A 633 -7.88 -11.16 3.72
CA GLN A 633 -8.50 -12.47 3.46
C GLN A 633 -8.13 -13.53 4.50
#